data_AF-A0A8T4MNS3-F1
#
_entry.id   AF-A0A8T4MNS3-F1
#
_cell.length_a   1.000
_cell.length_b   1.000
_cell.length_c   1.000
_cell.angle_alpha   90.00
_cell.angle_beta   90.00
_cell.angle_gamma   90.00
#
_symmetry.space_group_name_H-M   'P 1'
#
loop_
_entity.id
_entity.type
_entity.pdbx_description
1 polymer ?
#
loop_
_entity_poly.entity_id
_entity_poly.type
_entity_poly.pdbx_seq_one_letter_code
_entity_poly.pdbx_strand_id
1 'polypeptide(L)'
;MENKKMNMKIGIMIIVLMSFNIISAQGLYYAVELYYDKGNINIKNVDIEFSNKELTNIVNERYLKTFNIAIVDNDKIINRIDFGVLNVMFYDVINESSENGEFIDGGMIEQDNASFIVYIPYNETGNNIIIYNDNQEIDRKDVSKFSKKDIVDKDEIDTETEKKEIFNYVKRNMKERSLYFMLFILAVLIIIIYLLIKPVKKRK
;
A
#
# COMPACT_ATOMS: atom_id res chain seq x y z
N MET A 1 24.65 40.04 16.05
CA MET A 1 23.44 39.52 16.75
C MET A 1 22.29 39.22 15.77
N GLU A 2 22.25 39.84 14.59
CA GLU A 2 21.28 39.54 13.52
C GLU A 2 21.44 38.13 12.94
N ASN A 3 22.69 37.67 12.74
CA ASN A 3 22.96 36.32 12.20
C ASN A 3 22.31 35.20 13.04
N LYS A 4 22.25 35.35 14.37
CA LYS A 4 21.63 34.34 15.25
C LYS A 4 20.11 34.28 15.08
N LYS A 5 19.45 35.42 14.81
CA LYS A 5 18.00 35.47 14.53
C LYS A 5 17.68 34.92 13.14
N MET A 6 18.54 35.19 12.16
CA MET A 6 18.37 34.68 10.79
C MET A 6 18.52 33.15 10.75
N ASN A 7 19.53 32.61 11.42
CA ASN A 7 19.75 31.16 11.49
C ASN A 7 18.59 30.42 12.18
N MET A 8 17.98 31.02 13.21
CA MET A 8 16.82 30.44 13.90
C MET A 8 15.57 30.42 13.00
N LYS A 9 15.32 31.46 12.21
CA LYS A 9 14.20 31.49 11.24
C LYS A 9 14.35 30.44 10.16
N ILE A 10 15.56 30.27 9.63
CA ILE A 10 15.89 29.27 8.62
C ILE A 10 15.69 27.85 9.18
N GLY A 11 16.14 27.58 10.42
CA GLY A 11 15.94 26.27 11.07
C GLY A 11 14.46 25.90 11.24
N ILE A 12 13.61 26.85 11.65
CA ILE A 12 12.16 26.62 11.77
C ILE A 12 11.53 26.33 10.40
N MET A 13 11.94 27.05 9.35
CA MET A 13 11.42 26.82 7.99
C MET A 13 11.77 25.42 7.47
N ILE A 14 12.98 24.93 7.75
CA ILE A 14 13.41 23.57 7.37
C ILE A 14 12.59 22.51 8.12
N ILE A 15 12.35 22.69 9.43
CA ILE A 15 11.53 21.75 10.21
C ILE A 15 10.09 21.69 9.69
N VAL A 16 9.51 22.84 9.33
CA VAL A 16 8.17 22.92 8.74
C VAL A 16 8.14 22.19 7.38
N LEU A 17 9.11 22.46 6.50
CA LEU A 17 9.22 21.77 5.20
C LEU A 17 9.43 20.25 5.33
N MET A 18 10.23 19.81 6.30
CA MET A 18 10.41 18.38 6.58
C MET A 18 9.13 17.73 7.12
N SER A 19 8.35 18.45 7.93
CA SER A 19 7.09 17.93 8.48
C SER A 19 6.03 17.66 7.41
N PHE A 20 6.03 18.42 6.30
CA PHE A 20 5.09 18.19 5.18
C PHE A 20 5.35 16.87 4.43
N ASN A 21 6.57 16.33 4.46
CA ASN A 21 6.90 15.09 3.74
C ASN A 21 6.36 13.82 4.44
N ILE A 22 6.04 13.88 5.74
CA ILE A 22 5.66 12.71 6.55
C ILE A 22 4.19 12.28 6.30
N ILE A 23 3.34 13.15 5.74
CA ILE A 23 1.89 12.94 5.66
C ILE A 23 1.43 12.26 4.35
N SER A 24 2.30 12.14 3.34
CA SER A 24 1.85 11.85 1.97
C SER A 24 1.63 10.37 1.59
N ALA A 25 1.86 9.39 2.47
CA ALA A 25 1.96 7.98 2.04
C ALA A 25 0.93 7.03 2.68
N GLN A 26 -0.32 7.46 2.88
CA GLN A 26 -1.42 6.50 3.12
C GLN A 26 -1.97 6.04 1.77
N GLY A 27 -1.70 4.78 1.41
CA GLY A 27 -2.10 4.19 0.15
C GLY A 27 -3.29 3.24 0.32
N LEU A 28 -4.22 3.30 -0.63
CA LEU A 28 -5.27 2.31 -0.80
C LEU A 28 -4.77 1.27 -1.82
N TYR A 29 -4.97 -0.02 -1.54
CA TYR A 29 -4.49 -1.11 -2.39
C TYR A 29 -5.61 -2.11 -2.67
N TYR A 30 -5.59 -2.70 -3.85
CA TYR A 30 -6.24 -3.97 -4.09
C TYR A 30 -5.41 -5.08 -3.43
N ALA A 31 -6.04 -5.88 -2.57
CA ALA A 31 -5.49 -7.12 -2.05
C ALA A 31 -6.04 -8.26 -2.92
N VAL A 32 -5.18 -8.79 -3.80
CA VAL A 32 -5.56 -9.84 -4.76
C VAL A 32 -5.07 -11.18 -4.23
N GLU A 33 -6.01 -12.02 -3.82
CA GLU A 33 -5.70 -13.38 -3.38
C GLU A 33 -5.51 -14.27 -4.61
N LEU A 34 -4.31 -14.84 -4.74
CA LEU A 34 -3.90 -15.69 -5.83
C LEU A 34 -3.71 -17.12 -5.37
N TYR A 35 -4.04 -18.05 -6.27
CA TYR A 35 -3.75 -19.47 -6.11
C TYR A 35 -2.92 -19.95 -7.29
N TYR A 36 -1.73 -20.47 -6.98
CA TYR A 36 -0.84 -21.13 -7.91
C TYR A 36 -1.08 -22.64 -7.86
N ASP A 37 -1.23 -23.27 -9.03
CA ASP A 37 -1.33 -24.71 -9.24
C ASP A 37 -0.53 -25.10 -10.48
N LYS A 38 0.65 -25.70 -10.24
CA LYS A 38 1.54 -26.30 -11.26
C LYS A 38 1.80 -25.41 -12.48
N GLY A 39 2.01 -24.12 -12.25
CA GLY A 39 2.30 -23.13 -13.29
C GLY A 39 1.12 -22.25 -13.68
N ASN A 40 -0.10 -22.61 -13.29
CA ASN A 40 -1.28 -21.78 -13.51
C ASN A 40 -1.53 -20.89 -12.29
N ILE A 41 -1.89 -19.63 -12.52
CA ILE A 41 -2.29 -18.69 -11.47
C ILE A 41 -3.73 -18.26 -11.71
N ASN A 42 -4.54 -18.33 -10.66
CA ASN A 42 -5.93 -17.87 -10.69
C ASN A 42 -6.18 -16.87 -9.56
N ILE A 43 -6.98 -15.84 -9.85
CA ILE A 43 -7.51 -14.87 -8.90
C ILE A 43 -8.67 -15.53 -8.14
N LYS A 44 -8.50 -15.73 -6.84
CA LYS A 44 -9.56 -16.25 -5.97
C LYS A 44 -10.47 -15.14 -5.50
N ASN A 45 -9.88 -14.07 -4.98
CA ASN A 45 -10.61 -12.94 -4.44
C ASN A 45 -9.88 -11.62 -4.68
N VAL A 46 -10.63 -10.53 -4.66
CA VAL A 46 -10.10 -9.17 -4.71
C VAL A 46 -10.85 -8.33 -3.68
N ASP A 47 -10.09 -7.77 -2.74
CA ASP A 47 -10.58 -6.85 -1.72
C ASP A 47 -9.78 -5.53 -1.73
N ILE A 48 -10.21 -4.59 -0.88
CA ILE A 48 -9.59 -3.27 -0.74
C ILE A 48 -9.01 -3.13 0.66
N GLU A 49 -7.70 -2.87 0.74
CA GLU A 49 -6.98 -2.69 1.99
C GLU A 49 -6.33 -1.31 2.10
N PHE A 50 -6.40 -0.74 3.30
CA PHE A 50 -5.72 0.50 3.65
C PHE A 50 -4.40 0.20 4.33
N SER A 51 -3.32 0.83 3.85
CA SER A 51 -2.02 0.74 4.51
C SER A 51 -1.40 2.11 4.74
N ASN A 52 -0.83 2.30 5.93
CA ASN A 52 -0.03 3.47 6.28
C ASN A 52 1.43 3.35 5.80
N LYS A 53 1.76 2.24 5.14
CA LYS A 53 3.07 1.97 4.55
C LYS A 53 2.87 1.57 3.09
N GLU A 54 3.84 1.89 2.27
CA GLU A 54 3.88 1.36 0.91
C GLU A 54 3.97 -0.17 0.97
N LEU A 55 3.00 -0.85 0.35
CA LEU A 55 3.01 -2.31 0.23
C LEU A 55 3.74 -2.65 -1.05
N THR A 56 4.77 -3.49 -0.93
CA THR A 56 5.57 -3.96 -2.05
C THR A 56 5.40 -5.46 -2.19
N ASN A 57 5.31 -5.92 -3.44
CA ASN A 57 5.29 -7.35 -3.72
C ASN A 57 6.70 -7.91 -3.69
N ILE A 58 6.83 -9.16 -3.28
CA ILE A 58 8.12 -9.85 -3.30
C ILE A 58 8.45 -10.12 -4.76
N VAL A 59 9.60 -9.63 -5.24
CA VAL A 59 10.14 -9.94 -6.56
C VAL A 59 11.55 -10.46 -6.36
N ASN A 60 11.81 -11.68 -6.81
CA ASN A 60 13.14 -12.27 -6.75
C ASN A 60 13.31 -13.31 -7.86
N GLU A 61 13.69 -12.84 -9.04
CA GLU A 61 13.85 -13.68 -10.25
C GLU A 61 14.84 -14.83 -10.07
N ARG A 62 15.75 -14.76 -9.09
CA ARG A 62 16.72 -15.84 -8.81
C ARG A 62 16.06 -17.05 -8.17
N TYR A 63 15.00 -16.85 -7.39
CA TYR A 63 14.39 -17.91 -6.58
C TYR A 63 12.90 -18.11 -6.86
N LEU A 64 12.23 -17.13 -7.48
CA LEU A 64 10.79 -17.11 -7.69
C LEU A 64 10.49 -16.83 -9.16
N LYS A 65 9.52 -17.56 -9.71
CA LYS A 65 8.92 -17.23 -11.01
C LYS A 65 8.20 -15.89 -10.88
N THR A 66 8.45 -14.99 -11.82
CA THR A 66 7.87 -13.64 -11.82
C THR A 66 6.75 -13.55 -12.84
N PHE A 67 5.66 -12.91 -12.43
CA PHE A 67 4.48 -12.64 -13.22
C PHE A 67 4.14 -11.15 -13.10
N ASN A 68 3.25 -10.68 -13.95
CA ASN A 68 2.85 -9.29 -14.00
C ASN A 68 1.33 -9.19 -13.83
N ILE A 69 0.90 -8.28 -12.96
CA ILE A 69 -0.52 -8.01 -12.72
C ILE A 69 -0.81 -6.55 -13.09
N ALA A 70 -1.93 -6.34 -13.78
CA ALA A 70 -2.28 -5.03 -14.28
C ALA A 70 -3.72 -4.65 -13.96
N ILE A 71 -3.94 -3.38 -13.67
CA ILE A 71 -5.27 -2.76 -13.62
C ILE A 71 -5.55 -2.13 -14.96
N VAL A 72 -6.72 -2.41 -15.51
CA VAL A 72 -7.17 -1.94 -16.82
C VAL A 72 -8.45 -1.11 -16.67
N ASP A 73 -8.60 -0.08 -17.50
CA ASP A 73 -9.85 0.65 -17.75
C ASP A 73 -10.09 0.64 -19.26
N ASN A 74 -11.19 0.02 -19.71
CA ASN A 74 -11.57 -0.07 -21.13
C ASN A 74 -10.39 -0.44 -22.05
N ASP A 75 -9.75 -1.58 -21.76
CA ASP A 75 -8.59 -2.13 -22.49
C ASP A 75 -7.28 -1.31 -22.41
N LYS A 76 -7.28 -0.18 -21.70
CA LYS A 76 -6.07 0.58 -21.41
C LYS A 76 -5.48 0.15 -20.07
N ILE A 77 -4.22 -0.28 -20.08
CA ILE A 77 -3.45 -0.55 -18.86
C ILE A 77 -3.20 0.77 -18.13
N ILE A 78 -3.72 0.87 -16.90
CA ILE A 78 -3.55 2.03 -16.03
C ILE A 78 -2.30 1.87 -15.19
N ASN A 79 -2.13 0.68 -14.61
CA ASN A 79 -1.00 0.34 -13.76
C ASN A 79 -0.63 -1.12 -14.03
N ARG A 80 0.66 -1.43 -13.95
CA ARG A 80 1.21 -2.77 -14.09
C ARG A 80 2.36 -2.90 -13.12
N ILE A 81 2.36 -4.00 -12.36
CA ILE A 81 3.41 -4.31 -11.41
C ILE A 81 3.81 -5.78 -11.53
N ASP A 82 5.04 -6.07 -11.16
CA ASP A 82 5.57 -7.43 -11.14
C ASP A 82 5.45 -8.03 -9.73
N PHE A 83 5.31 -9.36 -9.67
CA PHE A 83 5.26 -10.12 -8.43
C PHE A 83 5.88 -11.51 -8.62
N GLY A 84 6.52 -12.02 -7.57
CA GLY A 84 7.06 -13.37 -7.50
C GLY A 84 6.04 -14.35 -6.90
N VAL A 85 5.99 -15.56 -7.45
CA VAL A 85 5.17 -16.65 -6.89
C VAL A 85 5.81 -17.19 -5.62
N LEU A 86 5.10 -17.11 -4.50
CA LEU A 86 5.58 -17.57 -3.19
C LEU A 86 5.30 -19.07 -2.98
N ASN A 87 5.77 -19.91 -3.89
CA ASN A 87 5.62 -21.37 -3.82
C ASN A 87 6.90 -22.07 -3.35
N VAL A 88 7.72 -21.41 -2.54
CA VAL A 88 9.02 -21.92 -2.13
C VAL A 88 9.09 -22.05 -0.62
N MET A 89 9.54 -23.21 -0.14
CA MET A 89 9.79 -23.49 1.27
C MET A 89 11.27 -23.77 1.51
N PHE A 90 11.83 -23.17 2.55
CA PHE A 90 13.15 -23.53 3.07
C PHE A 90 13.00 -24.65 4.08
N TYR A 91 13.88 -25.63 4.02
CA TYR A 91 13.95 -26.70 5.00
C TYR A 91 15.38 -26.86 5.49
N ASP A 92 15.50 -27.22 6.77
CA ASP A 92 16.73 -27.61 7.41
C ASP A 92 16.54 -29.01 7.97
N VAL A 93 17.57 -29.85 7.85
CA VAL A 93 17.60 -31.20 8.43
C VAL A 93 18.57 -31.18 9.59
N ILE A 94 18.07 -31.53 10.77
CA ILE A 94 18.84 -31.57 12.01
C ILE A 94 19.10 -33.03 12.38
N ASN A 95 20.32 -33.32 12.81
CA ASN A 95 20.65 -34.63 13.36
C ASN A 95 20.06 -34.78 14.77
N GLU A 96 18.91 -35.44 14.85
CA GLU A 96 18.23 -35.72 16.13
C GLU A 96 19.03 -36.63 17.07
N SER A 97 20.04 -37.35 16.56
CA SER A 97 20.92 -38.20 17.37
C SER A 97 22.11 -37.44 17.98
N SER A 98 22.32 -36.18 17.59
CA SER A 98 23.34 -35.32 18.21
C SER A 98 22.70 -34.55 19.37
N GLU A 99 23.30 -34.62 20.57
CA GLU A 99 22.85 -33.85 21.75
C GLU A 99 22.81 -32.33 21.50
N ASN A 100 23.54 -31.86 20.48
CA ASN A 100 23.67 -30.45 20.13
C ASN A 100 22.77 -30.03 18.97
N GLY A 101 22.00 -30.95 18.36
CA GLY A 101 21.14 -30.64 17.22
C GLY A 101 21.90 -30.07 16.03
N GLU A 102 22.96 -30.75 15.58
CA GLU A 102 23.78 -30.31 14.46
C GLU A 102 22.99 -30.33 13.13
N PHE A 103 23.09 -29.24 12.37
CA PHE A 103 22.56 -29.17 11.00
C PHE A 103 23.35 -30.11 10.09
N ILE A 104 22.64 -30.98 9.36
CA ILE A 104 23.26 -31.98 8.47
C ILE A 104 22.91 -31.78 7.00
N ASP A 105 21.79 -31.13 6.70
CA ASP A 105 21.40 -30.77 5.35
C ASP A 105 20.44 -29.57 5.40
N GLY A 106 20.22 -28.94 4.25
CA GLY A 106 19.25 -27.86 4.10
C GLY A 106 19.10 -27.48 2.65
N GLY A 107 17.96 -26.89 2.32
CA GLY A 107 17.68 -26.57 0.93
C GLY A 107 16.37 -25.83 0.72
N MET A 108 15.98 -25.81 -0.54
CA MET A 108 14.81 -25.12 -1.04
C MET A 108 13.96 -26.13 -1.81
N ILE A 109 12.67 -26.20 -1.47
CA ILE A 109 11.70 -27.04 -2.17
C ILE A 109 10.66 -26.13 -2.81
N GLU A 110 10.50 -26.25 -4.13
CA GLU A 110 9.40 -25.65 -4.87
C GLU A 110 8.13 -26.50 -4.67
N GLN A 111 7.06 -25.85 -4.26
CA GLN A 111 5.75 -26.44 -4.08
C GLN A 111 4.93 -26.31 -5.37
N ASP A 112 4.20 -27.38 -5.69
CA ASP A 112 3.28 -27.38 -6.84
C ASP A 112 2.10 -26.44 -6.62
N ASN A 113 1.70 -26.19 -5.36
CA ASN A 113 0.54 -25.39 -5.02
C ASN A 113 0.88 -24.36 -3.94
N ALA A 114 0.39 -23.13 -4.09
CA ALA A 114 0.55 -22.08 -3.08
C ALA A 114 -0.58 -21.05 -3.15
N SER A 115 -0.96 -20.50 -2.00
CA SER A 115 -1.86 -19.34 -1.90
C SER A 115 -1.09 -18.16 -1.32
N PHE A 116 -1.24 -16.98 -1.92
CA PHE A 116 -0.60 -15.76 -1.46
C PHE A 116 -1.36 -14.52 -1.93
N ILE A 117 -1.05 -13.37 -1.34
CA ILE A 117 -1.70 -12.10 -1.64
C ILE A 117 -0.72 -11.20 -2.37
N VAL A 118 -1.20 -10.55 -3.44
CA VAL A 118 -0.47 -9.51 -4.19
C VAL A 118 -1.19 -8.19 -4.00
N TYR A 119 -0.42 -7.15 -3.70
CA TYR A 119 -0.93 -5.80 -3.47
C TYR A 119 -0.71 -4.92 -4.69
N ILE A 120 -1.78 -4.30 -5.18
CA ILE A 120 -1.72 -3.36 -6.32
C ILE A 120 -2.25 -2.00 -5.87
N PRO A 121 -1.57 -0.88 -6.16
CA PRO A 121 -2.12 0.44 -5.86
C PRO A 121 -3.53 0.62 -6.45
N TYR A 122 -4.48 1.02 -5.60
CA TYR A 122 -5.87 1.18 -6.00
C TYR A 122 -6.04 2.28 -7.04
N ASN A 123 -6.97 2.08 -7.97
CA ASN A 123 -7.31 3.06 -8.98
C ASN A 123 -8.83 3.21 -9.12
N GLU A 124 -9.32 4.44 -9.02
CA GLU A 124 -10.76 4.75 -9.01
C GLU A 124 -11.48 4.44 -10.33
N THR A 125 -10.76 4.34 -11.45
CA THR A 125 -11.33 4.07 -12.77
C THR A 125 -11.06 2.65 -13.25
N GLY A 126 -10.30 1.85 -12.51
CA GLY A 126 -9.98 0.47 -12.87
C GLY A 126 -11.23 -0.41 -12.90
N ASN A 127 -11.44 -1.12 -14.00
CA ASN A 127 -12.58 -2.04 -14.17
C ASN A 127 -12.15 -3.51 -14.16
N ASN A 128 -10.92 -3.83 -14.53
CA ASN A 128 -10.42 -5.21 -14.52
C ASN A 128 -9.03 -5.30 -13.89
N ILE A 129 -8.78 -6.40 -13.21
CA ILE A 129 -7.44 -6.88 -12.86
C ILE A 129 -7.11 -8.06 -13.76
N ILE A 130 -5.95 -8.02 -14.41
CA ILE A 130 -5.51 -9.05 -15.34
C ILE A 130 -4.11 -9.50 -14.95
N ILE A 131 -3.90 -10.82 -14.89
CA ILE A 131 -2.58 -11.42 -14.69
C ILE A 131 -2.03 -11.83 -16.05
N TYR A 132 -0.75 -11.57 -16.24
CA TYR A 132 0.01 -11.92 -17.42
C TYR A 132 1.19 -12.82 -17.04
N ASN A 133 1.53 -13.72 -17.96
CA ASN A 133 2.79 -14.45 -18.00
C ASN A 133 3.42 -14.21 -19.37
N ASP A 134 4.63 -13.64 -19.44
CA ASP A 134 5.31 -13.33 -20.71
C ASP A 134 4.42 -12.56 -21.74
N ASN A 135 3.61 -11.62 -21.24
CA ASN A 135 2.62 -10.83 -21.99
C ASN A 135 1.37 -11.61 -22.47
N GLN A 136 1.26 -12.89 -22.17
CA GLN A 136 0.02 -13.64 -22.37
C GLN A 136 -0.90 -13.46 -21.16
N GLU A 137 -2.15 -13.05 -21.40
CA GLU A 137 -3.18 -13.03 -20.36
C GLU A 137 -3.47 -14.46 -19.88
N ILE A 138 -3.37 -14.68 -18.57
CA ILE A 138 -3.64 -15.98 -17.96
C ILE A 138 -4.92 -16.01 -17.13
N ASP A 139 -5.28 -14.89 -16.50
CA ASP A 139 -6.53 -14.76 -15.77
C ASP A 139 -7.00 -13.30 -15.69
N ARG A 140 -8.30 -13.11 -15.53
CA ARG A 140 -8.98 -11.81 -15.48
C ARG A 140 -10.09 -11.81 -14.44
N LYS A 141 -10.14 -10.74 -13.65
CA LYS A 141 -11.21 -10.48 -12.71
C LYS A 141 -11.79 -9.09 -12.90
N ASP A 142 -13.13 -9.03 -13.00
CA ASP A 142 -13.88 -7.79 -12.94
C ASP A 142 -13.83 -7.19 -11.53
N VAL A 143 -13.40 -5.94 -11.46
CA VAL A 143 -13.28 -5.13 -10.24
C VAL A 143 -14.06 -3.82 -10.36
N SER A 144 -14.93 -3.69 -11.37
CA SER A 144 -15.72 -2.48 -11.62
C SER A 144 -16.59 -2.09 -10.40
N LYS A 145 -16.99 -3.08 -9.59
CA LYS A 145 -17.69 -2.90 -8.30
C LYS A 145 -16.94 -2.01 -7.29
N PHE A 146 -15.63 -1.84 -7.46
CA PHE A 146 -14.78 -0.97 -6.66
C PHE A 146 -14.43 0.36 -7.37
N SER A 147 -14.84 0.52 -8.62
CA SER A 147 -14.62 1.73 -9.42
C SER A 147 -15.66 2.81 -9.07
N LYS A 148 -15.30 4.09 -9.23
CA LYS A 148 -16.24 5.19 -9.02
C LYS A 148 -17.21 5.39 -10.18
N LYS A 149 -16.89 4.91 -11.39
CA LYS A 149 -17.73 5.10 -12.60
C LYS A 149 -19.07 4.36 -12.48
N ASP A 150 -19.10 3.20 -11.83
CA ASP A 150 -20.32 2.40 -11.65
C ASP A 150 -21.26 2.91 -10.53
N ILE A 151 -20.86 3.94 -9.76
CA ILE A 151 -21.67 4.52 -8.68
C ILE A 151 -22.80 5.42 -9.24
N VAL A 152 -22.74 5.80 -10.51
CA VAL A 152 -23.66 6.82 -11.09
C VAL A 152 -24.85 6.22 -11.84
N ASP A 153 -24.82 4.95 -12.26
CA ASP A 153 -25.78 4.44 -13.27
C ASP A 153 -26.56 3.15 -12.94
N LYS A 154 -26.54 2.64 -11.69
CA LYS A 154 -27.38 1.48 -11.35
C LYS A 154 -28.12 1.64 -10.03
N ASP A 155 -29.38 2.06 -10.15
CA ASP A 155 -30.45 1.73 -9.21
C ASP A 155 -30.61 0.20 -9.17
N GLU A 156 -30.01 -0.47 -8.18
CA GLU A 156 -30.49 -1.79 -7.75
C GLU A 156 -30.30 -1.96 -6.23
N ILE A 157 -31.46 -2.02 -5.59
CA ILE A 157 -31.74 -1.90 -4.17
C ILE A 157 -31.51 -3.26 -3.53
N ASP A 158 -30.29 -3.53 -3.04
CA ASP A 158 -30.08 -4.35 -1.82
C ASP A 158 -28.62 -4.46 -1.37
N THR A 159 -27.63 -4.10 -2.20
CA THR A 159 -26.21 -4.03 -1.78
C THR A 159 -25.76 -2.63 -1.37
N GLU A 160 -26.64 -1.64 -1.43
CA GLU A 160 -26.30 -0.24 -1.18
C GLU A 160 -26.00 0.06 0.30
N THR A 161 -26.63 -0.63 1.24
CA THR A 161 -26.51 -0.29 2.67
C THR A 161 -25.10 -0.58 3.19
N GLU A 162 -24.56 -1.77 2.91
CA GLU A 162 -23.22 -2.17 3.34
C GLU A 162 -22.13 -1.38 2.60
N LYS A 163 -22.33 -1.10 1.30
CA LYS A 163 -21.40 -0.30 0.47
C LYS A 163 -21.40 1.18 0.85
N LYS A 164 -22.56 1.78 1.15
CA LYS A 164 -22.66 3.16 1.68
C LYS A 164 -22.04 3.25 3.06
N GLU A 165 -22.18 2.23 3.90
CA GLU A 165 -21.54 2.20 5.22
C GLU A 165 -20.02 2.18 5.13
N ILE A 166 -19.42 1.33 4.28
CA ILE A 166 -17.97 1.29 4.08
C ILE A 166 -17.46 2.61 3.49
N PHE A 167 -18.12 3.14 2.45
CA PHE A 167 -17.73 4.40 1.84
C PHE A 167 -17.89 5.59 2.80
N ASN A 168 -18.98 5.65 3.57
CA ASN A 168 -19.19 6.69 4.56
C ASN A 168 -18.23 6.54 5.75
N TYR A 169 -17.88 5.32 6.15
CA TYR A 169 -16.87 5.06 7.16
C TYR A 169 -15.49 5.56 6.72
N VAL A 170 -15.07 5.22 5.49
CA VAL A 170 -13.82 5.70 4.88
C VAL A 170 -13.82 7.23 4.79
N LYS A 171 -14.90 7.82 4.27
CA LYS A 171 -15.03 9.27 4.10
C LYS A 171 -15.05 10.01 5.44
N ARG A 172 -15.72 9.45 6.46
CA ARG A 172 -15.78 10.04 7.81
C ARG A 172 -14.42 9.94 8.51
N ASN A 173 -13.74 8.80 8.45
CA ASN A 173 -12.39 8.65 8.99
C ASN A 173 -11.37 9.56 8.30
N MET A 174 -11.46 9.71 6.97
CA MET A 174 -10.63 10.68 6.24
C MET A 174 -10.92 12.13 6.68
N LYS A 175 -12.19 12.49 6.88
CA LYS A 175 -12.59 13.85 7.27
C LYS A 175 -12.24 14.19 8.72
N GLU A 176 -12.48 13.29 9.67
CA GLU A 176 -12.15 13.49 11.08
C GLU A 176 -10.63 13.59 11.26
N ARG A 177 -9.83 12.73 10.61
CA ARG A 177 -8.36 12.80 10.68
C ARG A 177 -7.79 14.03 9.96
N SER A 178 -8.37 14.44 8.84
CA SER A 178 -8.04 15.70 8.16
C SER A 178 -8.30 16.91 9.06
N LEU A 179 -9.36 16.88 9.87
CA LEU A 179 -9.70 17.96 10.79
C LEU A 179 -8.70 18.05 11.96
N TYR A 180 -8.35 16.94 12.60
CA TYR A 180 -7.28 16.92 13.62
C TYR A 180 -5.94 17.40 13.07
N PHE A 181 -5.63 17.03 11.82
CA PHE A 181 -4.42 17.47 11.15
C PHE A 181 -4.43 18.98 10.84
N MET A 182 -5.55 19.53 10.36
CA MET A 182 -5.70 20.99 10.19
C MET A 182 -5.57 21.75 11.52
N LEU A 183 -6.15 21.22 12.60
CA LEU A 183 -6.01 21.79 13.94
C LEU A 183 -4.55 21.76 14.43
N PHE A 184 -3.81 20.69 14.13
CA PHE A 184 -2.39 20.59 14.45
C PHE A 184 -1.57 21.63 13.68
N ILE A 185 -1.77 21.77 12.37
CA ILE A 185 -1.12 22.84 11.57
C ILE A 185 -1.43 24.21 12.14
N LEU A 186 -2.70 24.49 12.46
CA LEU A 186 -3.13 25.75 13.03
C LEU A 186 -2.41 26.05 14.35
N ALA A 187 -2.29 25.05 15.24
CA ALA A 187 -1.58 25.19 16.51
C ALA A 187 -0.08 25.49 16.31
N VAL A 188 0.58 24.80 15.38
CA VAL A 188 1.99 25.06 15.03
C VAL A 188 2.16 26.48 14.47
N LEU A 189 1.24 26.93 13.62
CA LEU A 189 1.25 28.28 13.03
C LEU A 189 1.11 29.36 14.10
N ILE A 190 0.21 29.16 15.08
CA ILE A 190 0.04 30.06 16.23
C ILE A 190 1.33 30.15 17.06
N ILE A 191 2.01 29.03 17.32
CA ILE A 191 3.28 29.00 18.05
C ILE A 191 4.37 29.77 17.28
N ILE A 192 4.47 29.58 15.96
CA ILE A 192 5.43 30.30 15.11
C ILE A 192 5.14 31.81 15.14
N ILE A 193 3.89 32.23 14.97
CA ILE A 193 3.48 33.64 15.04
C ILE A 193 3.82 34.22 16.42
N TYR A 194 3.51 33.51 17.50
CA TYR A 194 3.84 33.92 18.87
C TYR A 194 5.34 34.13 19.07
N LEU A 195 6.17 33.21 18.57
CA LEU A 195 7.63 33.32 18.65
C LEU A 195 8.20 34.47 17.80
N LEU A 196 7.55 34.80 16.68
CA LEU A 196 7.93 35.94 15.83
C LEU A 196 7.56 37.29 16.45
N ILE A 197 6.40 37.39 17.11
CA ILE A 197 5.90 38.63 17.72
C ILE A 197 6.59 38.92 19.05
N LYS A 198 6.93 37.88 19.84
CA LYS A 198 7.52 38.09 21.17
C LYS A 198 8.89 38.78 21.05
N PRO A 199 9.03 40.03 21.53
CA PRO A 199 10.31 40.71 21.45
C PRO A 199 11.31 39.93 22.30
N VAL A 200 12.41 39.49 21.66
CA VAL A 200 13.56 38.93 22.36
C VAL A 200 14.10 40.04 23.27
N LYS A 201 13.61 40.09 24.53
CA LYS A 201 14.19 40.94 25.56
C LYS A 201 15.67 40.58 25.62
N LYS A 202 16.52 41.49 25.15
CA LYS A 202 17.97 41.42 25.37
C LYS A 202 18.15 41.36 26.88
N ARG A 203 18.57 40.21 27.42
CA ARG A 203 19.19 40.17 28.75
C ARG A 203 20.44 41.03 28.62
N LYS A 204 20.44 42.18 29.30
CA LYS A 204 21.65 42.98 29.53
C LYS A 204 22.63 42.15 30.34
#